data_AF-A0A914G7K7-F1
#
_entry.id   AF-A0A914G7K7-F1
#
_cell.length_a   1.000
_cell.length_b   1.000
_cell.length_c   1.000
_cell.angle_alpha   90.00
_cell.angle_beta   90.00
_cell.angle_gamma   90.00
#
_symmetry.space_group_name_H-M   'P 1'
#
loop_
_entity.id
_entity.type
_entity.pdbx_description
1 polymer ?
#
loop_
_entity_poly.entity_id
_entity_poly.type
_entity_poly.pdbx_seq_one_letter_code
_entity_poly.pdbx_strand_id
1 'polypeptide(L)'
;MLGTIAFYPSLAYNLARNYLQPQRWQWYNRVDENVVLGALPFQSMVKELKDKENLGGIVCCTEEFETKVAYSAMDEEEWKKEGIQFHACPMQDFTGSTSRESLNKAVEFIDKVAKDGKSVYVHCKGMNFQTIFFYFKKNFF
;
A
#
# COMPACT_ATOMS: atom_id res chain seq x y z
N MET A 1 -21.26 10.03 -14.73
CA MET A 1 -19.93 10.20 -15.36
C MET A 1 -19.38 11.60 -15.08
N LEU A 2 -19.06 11.92 -13.81
CA LEU A 2 -18.47 13.20 -13.38
C LEU A 2 -17.41 13.02 -12.28
N GLY A 3 -17.43 11.90 -11.53
CA GLY A 3 -16.46 11.63 -10.46
C GLY A 3 -15.02 11.45 -10.93
N THR A 4 -14.80 10.91 -12.13
CA THR A 4 -13.47 10.60 -12.67
C THR A 4 -12.63 11.84 -12.99
N ILE A 5 -13.25 13.01 -13.23
CA ILE A 5 -12.54 14.22 -13.65
C ILE A 5 -12.08 15.06 -12.44
N ALA A 6 -12.86 15.09 -11.35
CA ALA A 6 -12.45 15.72 -10.09
C ALA A 6 -11.49 14.85 -9.23
N PHE A 7 -11.35 13.59 -9.62
CA PHE A 7 -10.53 12.55 -8.98
C PHE A 7 -9.03 12.71 -9.23
N TYR A 8 -8.61 13.04 -10.45
CA TYR A 8 -7.18 13.24 -10.76
C TYR A 8 -6.58 14.49 -10.10
N PRO A 9 -7.26 15.66 -10.05
CA PRO A 9 -6.72 16.85 -9.41
C PRO A 9 -6.58 16.71 -7.90
N SER A 10 -7.56 16.11 -7.22
CA SER A 10 -7.53 15.91 -5.77
C SER A 10 -6.50 14.85 -5.37
N LEU A 11 -6.36 13.78 -6.14
CA LEU A 11 -5.31 12.78 -5.97
C LEU A 11 -3.92 13.39 -6.19
N ALA A 12 -3.71 14.06 -7.31
CA ALA A 12 -2.42 14.70 -7.62
C ALA A 12 -2.07 15.75 -6.56
N TYR A 13 -3.05 16.53 -6.09
CA TYR A 13 -2.85 17.48 -5.00
C TYR A 13 -2.44 16.79 -3.70
N ASN A 14 -3.08 15.70 -3.31
CA ASN A 14 -2.70 14.94 -2.11
C ASN A 14 -1.31 14.32 -2.25
N LEU A 15 -1.03 13.59 -3.34
CA LEU A 15 0.28 12.98 -3.59
C LEU A 15 1.40 14.02 -3.64
N ALA A 16 1.20 15.12 -4.37
CA ALA A 16 2.17 16.21 -4.45
C ALA A 16 2.37 16.89 -3.10
N ARG A 17 1.30 17.16 -2.34
CA ARG A 17 1.40 17.74 -1.00
C ARG A 17 2.20 16.86 -0.04
N ASN A 18 1.98 15.56 -0.07
CA ASN A 18 2.66 14.59 0.79
C ASN A 18 4.12 14.44 0.42
N TYR A 19 4.41 14.42 -0.89
CA TYR A 19 5.77 14.39 -1.39
C TYR A 19 6.55 15.68 -1.06
N LEU A 20 5.89 16.84 -1.10
CA LEU A 20 6.50 18.15 -0.83
C LEU A 20 6.63 18.48 0.66
N GLN A 21 5.90 17.80 1.55
CA GLN A 21 5.97 18.01 3.01
C GLN A 21 6.35 16.73 3.80
N PRO A 22 7.49 16.08 3.49
CA PRO A 22 7.90 14.83 4.14
C PRO A 22 8.16 14.99 5.65
N GLN A 23 8.46 16.21 6.11
CA GLN A 23 8.66 16.52 7.52
C GLN A 23 7.37 16.47 8.35
N ARG A 24 6.21 16.65 7.70
CA ARG A 24 4.92 16.76 8.37
C ARG A 24 4.12 15.46 8.25
N TRP A 25 4.13 14.82 7.08
CA TRP A 25 3.48 13.54 6.82
C TRP A 25 4.50 12.53 6.28
N GLN A 26 4.82 11.50 7.08
CA GLN A 26 5.68 10.43 6.61
C GLN A 26 4.96 9.63 5.53
N TRP A 27 5.68 9.30 4.44
CA TRP A 27 5.12 8.59 3.30
C TRP A 27 4.63 7.18 3.68
N TYR A 28 5.34 6.58 4.62
CA TYR A 28 4.98 5.32 5.24
C TYR A 28 5.39 5.32 6.70
N ASN A 29 4.75 4.46 7.48
CA ASN A 29 5.03 4.21 8.88
C ASN A 29 5.00 2.71 9.15
N ARG A 30 6.05 2.24 9.83
CA ARG A 30 6.02 0.91 10.43
C ARG A 30 5.02 0.91 11.56
N VAL A 31 4.02 0.03 11.46
CA VAL A 31 3.01 -0.13 12.51
C VAL A 31 3.30 -1.33 13.38
N ASP A 32 3.98 -2.35 12.85
CA ASP A 32 4.31 -3.60 13.53
C ASP A 32 5.67 -4.15 13.03
N GLU A 33 6.18 -5.22 13.67
CA GLU A 33 7.41 -5.92 13.27
C GLU A 33 7.32 -6.47 11.84
N ASN A 34 6.12 -6.86 11.41
CA ASN A 34 5.90 -7.46 10.10
C ASN A 34 5.09 -6.58 9.14
N VAL A 35 4.63 -5.40 9.58
CA VAL A 35 3.70 -4.57 8.79
C VAL A 35 4.17 -3.11 8.72
N VAL A 36 4.28 -2.64 7.48
CA VAL A 36 4.54 -1.24 7.13
C VAL A 36 3.35 -0.71 6.35
N LEU A 37 2.79 0.42 6.77
CA LEU A 37 1.68 1.07 6.08
C LEU A 37 2.18 2.32 5.36
N GLY A 38 1.81 2.51 4.11
CA GLY A 38 2.22 3.71 3.41
C GLY A 38 1.47 4.00 2.13
N ALA A 39 1.74 5.16 1.56
CA ALA A 39 1.16 5.57 0.30
C ALA A 39 1.78 4.79 -0.87
N LEU A 40 1.31 5.09 -2.08
CA LEU A 40 1.76 4.47 -3.33
C LEU A 40 3.31 4.42 -3.41
N PRO A 41 3.92 3.25 -3.55
CA PRO A 41 5.38 3.12 -3.55
C PRO A 41 5.97 3.47 -4.94
N PHE A 42 7.01 4.28 -4.95
CA PHE A 42 7.76 4.63 -6.17
C PHE A 42 9.00 3.75 -6.34
N GLN A 43 9.47 3.61 -7.59
CA GLN A 43 10.71 2.86 -7.92
C GLN A 43 11.92 3.32 -7.07
N SER A 44 12.04 4.62 -6.79
CA SER A 44 13.12 5.18 -5.95
C SER A 44 13.09 4.69 -4.50
N MET A 45 11.93 4.26 -3.99
CA MET A 45 11.74 3.80 -2.62
C MET A 45 12.02 2.30 -2.44
N VAL A 46 12.09 1.54 -3.53
CA VAL A 46 12.24 0.07 -3.49
C VAL A 46 13.47 -0.34 -2.68
N LYS A 47 14.61 0.30 -2.93
CA LYS A 47 15.85 0.00 -2.23
C LYS A 47 15.74 0.29 -0.73
N GLU A 48 15.13 1.42 -0.37
CA GLU A 48 14.91 1.78 1.03
C GLU A 48 13.99 0.78 1.73
N LEU A 49 12.88 0.39 1.09
CA LEU A 49 11.95 -0.58 1.65
C LEU A 49 12.59 -1.98 1.80
N LYS A 50 13.39 -2.42 0.83
CA LYS A 50 14.11 -3.70 0.90
C LYS A 50 15.16 -3.69 2.01
N ASP A 51 16.02 -2.67 2.02
CA ASP A 51 17.21 -2.66 2.88
C ASP A 51 16.87 -2.26 4.32
N LYS A 52 15.98 -1.28 4.53
CA LYS A 52 15.62 -0.79 5.87
C LYS A 52 14.47 -1.54 6.49
N GLU A 53 13.43 -1.85 5.72
CA GLU A 53 12.22 -2.46 6.26
C GLU A 53 12.23 -3.99 6.15
N ASN A 54 13.25 -4.60 5.55
CA ASN A 54 13.33 -6.03 5.27
C ASN A 54 12.09 -6.53 4.52
N LEU A 55 11.72 -5.81 3.47
CA LEU A 55 10.47 -6.03 2.74
C LEU A 55 10.49 -7.35 1.97
N GLY A 56 9.48 -8.20 2.23
CA GLY A 56 9.29 -9.48 1.54
C GLY A 56 7.98 -9.62 0.78
N GLY A 57 7.02 -8.72 1.02
CA GLY A 57 5.74 -8.76 0.34
C GLY A 57 5.02 -7.41 0.29
N ILE A 58 4.06 -7.28 -0.62
CA ILE A 58 3.26 -6.09 -0.80
C ILE A 58 1.80 -6.46 -0.90
N VAL A 59 0.97 -5.71 -0.17
CA VAL A 59 -0.48 -5.75 -0.32
C VAL A 59 -0.92 -4.45 -0.96
N CYS A 60 -1.41 -4.56 -2.19
CA CYS A 60 -1.92 -3.45 -2.97
C CYS A 60 -3.44 -3.37 -2.79
N CYS A 61 -3.92 -2.30 -2.15
CA CYS A 61 -5.33 -2.10 -1.88
C CYS A 61 -6.06 -1.24 -2.92
N THR A 62 -5.46 -1.01 -4.09
CA THR A 62 -6.00 -0.13 -5.14
C THR A 62 -6.67 -0.92 -6.26
N GLU A 63 -7.53 -0.27 -7.04
CA GLU A 63 -8.14 -0.91 -8.22
C GLU A 63 -7.15 -0.96 -9.40
N GLU A 64 -7.26 -2.01 -10.23
CA GLU A 64 -6.29 -2.40 -11.27
C GLU A 64 -6.09 -1.33 -12.37
N PHE A 65 -7.07 -0.44 -12.59
CA PHE A 65 -7.00 0.61 -13.61
C PHE A 65 -6.20 1.85 -13.19
N GLU A 66 -5.78 1.95 -11.92
CA GLU A 66 -5.18 3.16 -11.37
C GLU A 66 -3.65 3.17 -11.42
N THR A 67 -3.03 1.99 -11.46
CA THR A 67 -1.57 1.81 -11.43
C THR A 67 -0.88 2.28 -12.70
N LYS A 68 -1.61 2.39 -13.82
CA LYS A 68 -1.07 2.82 -15.12
C LYS A 68 -0.83 4.32 -15.26
N VAL A 69 -1.28 5.14 -14.31
CA VAL A 69 -1.29 6.61 -14.47
C VAL A 69 -0.03 7.28 -13.89
N ALA A 70 0.69 6.60 -12.99
CA ALA A 70 1.93 7.12 -12.41
C ALA A 70 3.13 6.39 -13.03
N TYR A 71 3.77 6.98 -14.04
CA TYR A 71 4.93 6.45 -14.78
C TYR A 71 6.14 6.01 -13.92
N SER A 72 6.14 6.30 -12.62
CA SER A 72 7.23 5.98 -11.69
C SER A 72 6.78 5.14 -10.49
N ALA A 73 5.53 4.71 -10.48
CA ALA A 73 4.98 3.82 -9.45
C ALA A 73 5.33 2.38 -9.75
N MET A 74 5.57 1.60 -8.69
CA MET A 74 5.86 0.17 -8.85
C MET A 74 4.59 -0.62 -9.16
N ASP A 75 4.61 -1.37 -10.26
CA ASP A 75 3.56 -2.33 -10.61
C ASP A 75 3.84 -3.77 -10.11
N GLU A 76 2.87 -4.67 -10.29
CA GLU A 76 3.00 -6.07 -9.87
C GLU A 76 4.19 -6.78 -10.52
N GLU A 77 4.48 -6.50 -11.80
CA GLU A 77 5.57 -7.14 -12.52
C GLU A 77 6.94 -6.67 -12.00
N GLU A 78 7.05 -5.37 -11.71
CA GLU A 78 8.24 -4.76 -11.13
C GLU A 78 8.53 -5.31 -9.73
N TRP A 79 7.51 -5.49 -8.88
CA TRP A 79 7.69 -6.12 -7.58
C TRP A 79 8.16 -7.58 -7.69
N LYS A 80 7.60 -8.34 -8.64
CA LYS A 80 8.03 -9.72 -8.89
C LYS A 80 9.48 -9.77 -9.40
N LYS A 81 9.89 -8.83 -10.27
CA LYS A 81 11.29 -8.71 -10.74
C LYS A 81 12.26 -8.44 -9.59
N GLU A 82 11.82 -7.67 -8.61
CA GLU A 82 12.59 -7.37 -7.40
C GLU A 82 12.61 -8.51 -6.37
N GLY A 83 11.94 -9.64 -6.65
CA GLY A 83 11.85 -10.81 -5.78
C GLY A 83 10.89 -10.62 -4.60
N ILE A 84 9.97 -9.66 -4.70
CA ILE A 84 8.99 -9.32 -3.66
C ILE A 84 7.64 -9.94 -4.02
N GLN A 85 7.01 -10.59 -3.03
CA GLN A 85 5.69 -11.20 -3.24
C GLN A 85 4.62 -10.10 -3.36
N PHE A 86 3.65 -10.27 -4.25
CA PHE A 86 2.58 -9.29 -4.46
C PHE A 86 1.21 -9.90 -4.20
N HIS A 87 0.34 -9.15 -3.52
CA HIS A 87 -1.05 -9.52 -3.26
C HIS A 87 -1.97 -8.34 -3.53
N ALA A 88 -2.89 -8.50 -4.49
CA ALA A 88 -3.94 -7.53 -4.74
C ALA A 88 -5.12 -7.76 -3.79
N CYS A 89 -5.51 -6.72 -3.06
CA CYS A 89 -6.68 -6.68 -2.21
C CYS A 89 -7.54 -5.47 -2.58
N PRO A 90 -8.23 -5.50 -3.74
CA PRO A 90 -8.96 -4.34 -4.24
C PRO A 90 -9.99 -3.86 -3.21
N MET A 91 -9.93 -2.57 -2.89
CA MET A 91 -10.89 -1.85 -2.06
C MET A 91 -11.55 -0.77 -2.89
N GLN A 92 -12.86 -0.58 -2.74
CA GLN A 92 -13.50 0.63 -3.26
C GLN A 92 -13.05 1.84 -2.44
N ASP A 93 -12.49 2.83 -3.13
CA ASP A 93 -12.07 4.10 -2.54
C ASP A 93 -13.25 4.78 -1.82
N PHE A 94 -12.96 5.42 -0.68
CA PHE A 94 -13.87 6.15 0.23
C PHE A 94 -14.80 5.35 1.15
N THR A 95 -15.18 4.12 0.83
CA THR A 95 -15.93 3.27 1.79
C THR A 95 -15.00 2.41 2.65
N GLY A 96 -13.76 2.18 2.20
CA GLY A 96 -12.83 1.24 2.83
C GLY A 96 -13.38 -0.19 2.87
N SER A 97 -14.46 -0.47 2.12
CA SER A 97 -15.18 -1.73 2.19
C SER A 97 -14.64 -2.67 1.12
N THR A 98 -13.78 -3.59 1.52
CA THR A 98 -13.54 -4.83 0.77
C THR A 98 -14.26 -5.98 1.46
N SER A 99 -14.36 -7.12 0.78
CA SER A 99 -14.96 -8.30 1.37
C SER A 99 -14.11 -8.79 2.55
N ARG A 100 -14.75 -9.37 3.58
CA ARG A 100 -14.02 -10.02 4.68
C ARG A 100 -13.08 -11.11 4.18
N GLU A 101 -13.47 -11.80 3.11
CA GLU A 101 -12.64 -12.84 2.49
C GLU A 101 -11.35 -12.26 1.90
N SER A 102 -11.43 -11.11 1.22
CA SER A 102 -10.26 -10.40 0.70
C SER A 102 -9.32 -9.94 1.82
N LEU A 103 -9.88 -9.44 2.93
CA LEU A 103 -9.08 -9.08 4.10
C LEU A 103 -8.40 -10.29 4.72
N ASN A 104 -9.12 -11.40 4.89
CA ASN A 104 -8.55 -12.64 5.42
C ASN A 104 -7.40 -13.13 4.54
N LYS A 105 -7.54 -13.10 3.21
CA LYS A 105 -6.46 -13.45 2.28
C LYS A 105 -5.25 -12.52 2.41
N ALA A 106 -5.47 -11.22 2.63
CA ALA A 106 -4.38 -10.27 2.87
C ALA A 106 -3.67 -10.52 4.21
N VAL A 107 -4.42 -10.87 5.27
CA VAL A 107 -3.87 -11.27 6.58
C VAL A 107 -3.04 -12.56 6.45
N GLU A 108 -3.58 -13.60 5.80
CA GLU A 108 -2.87 -14.86 5.55
C GLU A 108 -1.58 -14.64 4.75
N PHE A 109 -1.62 -13.73 3.78
CA PHE A 109 -0.44 -13.33 3.03
C PHE A 109 0.61 -12.66 3.91
N ILE A 110 0.21 -11.75 4.80
CA ILE A 110 1.11 -11.11 5.76
C ILE A 110 1.74 -12.16 6.69
N ASP A 111 0.94 -13.07 7.25
CA ASP A 111 1.42 -14.14 8.12
C ASP A 111 2.42 -15.05 7.41
N LYS A 112 2.20 -15.34 6.12
CA LYS A 112 3.13 -16.14 5.32
C LYS A 112 4.49 -15.44 5.18
N VAL A 113 4.49 -14.14 4.87
CA VAL A 113 5.73 -13.37 4.71
C VAL A 113 6.43 -13.16 6.06
N ALA A 114 5.65 -12.95 7.14
CA ALA A 114 6.16 -12.82 8.50
C ALA A 114 6.88 -14.08 8.98
N LYS A 115 6.40 -15.28 8.61
CA LYS A 115 7.08 -16.55 8.91
C LYS A 115 8.47 -16.66 8.26
N ASP A 116 8.70 -15.96 7.16
CA ASP A 116 10.01 -15.87 6.52
C ASP A 116 10.90 -14.79 7.19
N GLY A 117 10.44 -14.17 8.28
CA GLY A 117 11.13 -13.10 9.01
C GLY A 117 11.15 -11.77 8.25
N LYS A 118 10.26 -11.58 7.26
CA LYS A 118 10.19 -10.39 6.42
C LYS A 118 8.94 -9.58 6.71
N SER A 119 8.99 -8.29 6.35
CA SER A 119 7.84 -7.41 6.49
C SER A 119 7.00 -7.32 5.21
N VAL A 120 5.77 -6.82 5.37
CA VAL A 120 4.85 -6.53 4.28
C VAL A 120 4.50 -5.05 4.26
N TYR A 121 4.57 -4.45 3.07
CA TYR A 121 4.16 -3.08 2.83
C TYR A 121 2.73 -3.07 2.29
N VAL A 122 1.81 -2.52 3.07
CA VAL A 122 0.39 -2.39 2.72
C VAL A 122 0.14 -0.96 2.27
N HIS A 123 -0.35 -0.78 1.06
CA HIS A 123 -0.60 0.55 0.52
C HIS A 123 -1.97 0.71 -0.13
N CYS A 124 -2.44 1.95 -0.07
CA CYS A 124 -3.62 2.43 -0.79
C CYS A 124 -3.25 3.70 -1.56
N LYS A 125 -4.12 4.12 -2.48
CA LYS A 125 -3.94 5.26 -3.37
C LYS A 125 -4.10 6.59 -2.63
N GLY A 126 -5.18 6.72 -1.87
CA GLY A 126 -5.39 7.81 -0.92
C GLY A 126 -5.03 7.32 0.47
N MET A 127 -4.30 8.12 1.24
CA MET A 127 -3.80 7.81 2.60
C MET A 127 -4.91 7.54 3.67
N ASN A 128 -6.10 7.09 3.28
CA ASN A 128 -7.16 6.69 4.17
C ASN A 128 -6.88 5.28 4.73
N PHE A 129 -5.85 5.20 5.59
CA PHE A 129 -5.46 3.98 6.27
C PHE A 129 -6.44 3.57 7.37
N GLN A 130 -7.43 4.38 7.75
CA GLN A 130 -8.22 4.10 8.96
C GLN A 130 -8.83 2.70 8.96
N THR A 131 -9.52 2.28 7.91
CA THR A 131 -10.18 0.96 7.88
C THR A 131 -9.17 -0.19 7.86
N ILE A 132 -8.10 -0.05 7.07
CA ILE A 132 -6.99 -1.00 6.97
C ILE A 132 -6.29 -1.14 8.33
N PHE A 133 -5.87 -0.01 8.90
CA PHE A 133 -5.22 0.08 10.19
C PHE A 133 -6.09 -0.48 11.31
N PHE A 134 -7.39 -0.17 11.36
CA PHE A 134 -8.29 -0.75 12.37
C PHE A 134 -8.44 -2.27 12.22
N TYR A 135 -8.52 -2.77 10.98
CA TYR A 135 -8.64 -4.21 10.76
C TYR A 135 -7.36 -4.96 11.11
N PHE A 136 -6.21 -4.45 10.69
CA PHE A 136 -4.91 -5.04 11.05
C PHE A 136 -4.61 -4.89 12.54
N LYS A 137 -4.93 -3.73 13.14
CA LYS A 137 -4.76 -3.53 14.58
C LYS A 137 -5.60 -4.51 15.40
N LYS A 138 -6.78 -4.91 14.94
CA LYS A 138 -7.63 -5.88 15.66
C LYS A 138 -7.17 -7.34 15.52
N ASN A 139 -6.41 -7.67 14.48
CA ASN A 139 -5.98 -9.05 14.22
C ASN A 139 -4.51 -9.30 14.62
N PHE A 140 -3.69 -8.25 14.72
CA PHE A 140 -2.26 -8.35 15.01
C PHE A 140 -1.85 -7.73 16.37
N PHE A 141 -2.70 -6.91 17.02
CA PHE A 141 -2.50 -6.36 18.37
C PHE A 141 -3.64 -6.76 19.31
#